data_AF-A0AAJ1SEJ8-F1
#
_entry.id   AF-A0AAJ1SEJ8-F1
#
_cell.length_a   1.000
_cell.length_b   1.000
_cell.length_c   1.000
_cell.angle_alpha   90.00
_cell.angle_beta   90.00
_cell.angle_gamma   90.00
#
_symmetry.space_group_name_H-M   'P 1'
#
loop_
_entity.id
_entity.type
_entity.pdbx_description
1 polymer ?
#
loop_
_entity_poly.entity_id
_entity_poly.type
_entity_poly.pdbx_seq_one_letter_code
_entity_poly.pdbx_strand_id
1 'polypeptide(L)'
;MTYGVTARNGSAQQHNAVPAVPLGHYRGRPAPIPQQPVRPATPPRVGAPSPSVRPGAPTELTKVSIYLDETTDTFLETIRTAARFAKPRVDATRSAVVRLALNRLAQQLHPSDLVAELQRKAATHTGPGRKRA
;
A
#
# COMPACT_ATOMS: atom_id res chain seq x y z
N MET A 1 22.37 9.82 58.48
CA MET A 1 23.05 11.07 58.08
C MET A 1 23.10 11.11 56.57
N THR A 2 22.25 11.95 55.98
CA THR A 2 22.16 12.31 54.55
C THR A 2 23.44 12.97 54.07
N TYR A 3 23.94 12.62 52.89
CA TYR A 3 24.46 13.45 51.76
C TYR A 3 24.76 12.44 50.62
N GLY A 4 24.43 12.57 49.34
CA GLY A 4 24.02 13.68 48.48
C GLY A 4 24.54 13.31 47.08
N VAL A 5 23.65 12.83 46.19
CA VAL A 5 23.97 12.52 44.78
C VAL A 5 23.97 13.82 43.99
N THR A 6 25.08 14.10 43.30
CA THR A 6 25.06 14.87 42.04
C THR A 6 26.29 14.51 41.20
N ALA A 7 26.04 13.82 40.08
CA ALA A 7 27.02 13.59 39.03
C ALA A 7 27.31 14.92 38.32
N ARG A 8 28.60 15.28 38.17
CA ARG A 8 29.03 16.43 37.36
C ARG A 8 29.96 15.97 36.23
N ASN A 9 29.38 16.15 35.05
CA ASN A 9 29.86 16.03 33.68
C ASN A 9 31.35 16.34 33.48
N GLY A 10 32.03 15.46 32.74
CA GLY A 10 33.43 15.58 32.38
C GLY A 10 33.67 16.36 31.09
N SER A 11 34.88 16.92 31.04
CA SER A 11 35.80 17.05 29.90
C SER A 11 35.52 18.04 28.74
N ALA A 12 36.57 18.85 28.53
CA ALA A 12 37.08 19.39 27.27
C ALA A 12 36.44 20.68 26.72
N GLN A 13 36.76 21.81 27.37
CA GLN A 13 36.71 23.12 26.72
C GLN A 13 38.06 23.37 26.05
N GLN A 14 38.08 23.31 24.72
CA GLN A 14 39.27 23.46 23.90
C GLN A 14 39.87 24.87 24.02
N HIS A 15 41.18 24.87 24.18
CA HIS A 15 42.06 26.03 24.12
C HIS A 15 42.55 26.11 22.67
N ASN A 16 42.26 27.19 21.94
CA ASN A 16 43.25 27.74 21.01
C ASN A 16 42.89 29.16 20.56
N ALA A 17 43.65 30.12 21.07
CA ALA A 17 43.75 31.46 20.50
C ALA A 17 45.01 31.51 19.60
N VAL A 18 44.85 32.19 18.47
CA VAL A 18 45.75 32.42 17.32
C VAL A 18 47.16 32.87 17.72
N PRO A 19 48.20 32.68 16.86
CA PRO A 19 48.63 33.86 16.08
C PRO A 19 49.26 33.59 14.69
N ALA A 20 49.19 34.66 13.87
CA ALA A 20 50.21 35.20 12.94
C ALA A 20 50.57 34.50 11.60
N VAL A 21 50.38 35.29 10.54
CA VAL A 21 50.84 35.17 9.13
C VAL A 21 52.35 35.50 9.01
N PRO A 22 53.07 35.03 7.96
CA PRO A 22 53.47 36.01 6.93
C PRO A 22 53.62 35.53 5.47
N LEU A 23 53.26 36.48 4.58
CA LEU A 23 53.74 36.86 3.23
C LEU A 23 54.37 35.84 2.26
N GLY A 24 53.90 35.88 1.00
CA GLY A 24 54.82 35.74 -0.14
C GLY A 24 54.26 35.27 -1.49
N HIS A 25 53.60 36.16 -2.22
CA HIS A 25 53.63 36.30 -3.70
C HIS A 25 52.90 35.22 -4.54
N TYR A 26 51.99 35.66 -5.43
CA TYR A 26 52.01 35.46 -6.90
C TYR A 26 50.67 35.90 -7.50
N ARG A 27 50.70 37.08 -8.15
CA ARG A 27 50.23 37.34 -9.53
C ARG A 27 48.87 36.76 -9.98
N GLY A 28 47.86 37.64 -10.18
CA GLY A 28 46.76 37.44 -11.14
C GLY A 28 45.32 37.62 -10.61
N ARG A 29 44.60 38.61 -11.16
CA ARG A 29 43.14 38.93 -11.01
C ARG A 29 42.19 37.73 -11.20
N PRO A 30 40.88 37.77 -10.83
CA PRO A 30 40.01 38.94 -10.56
C PRO A 30 39.22 38.89 -9.23
N ALA A 31 38.44 39.94 -8.96
CA ALA A 31 37.72 40.21 -7.72
C ALA A 31 36.74 39.08 -7.27
N PRO A 32 36.62 38.82 -5.95
CA PRO A 32 35.63 37.87 -5.44
C PRO A 32 34.21 38.45 -5.54
N ILE A 33 33.33 37.69 -6.18
CA ILE A 33 31.88 37.89 -6.16
C ILE A 33 31.41 37.74 -4.70
N PRO A 34 30.54 38.62 -4.15
CA PRO A 34 30.02 38.44 -2.81
C PRO A 34 29.22 37.13 -2.73
N GLN A 35 29.74 36.14 -2.00
CA GLN A 35 28.99 34.92 -1.71
C GLN A 35 27.86 35.28 -0.75
N GLN A 36 26.62 35.24 -1.23
CA GLN A 36 25.44 35.31 -0.38
C GLN A 36 25.44 34.11 0.58
N PRO A 37 25.03 34.27 1.85
CA PRO A 37 24.94 33.15 2.77
C PRO A 37 23.93 32.13 2.25
N VAL A 38 24.42 30.94 1.90
CA VAL A 38 23.56 29.78 1.66
C VAL A 38 22.83 29.45 2.95
N ARG A 39 21.52 29.73 2.98
CA ARG A 39 20.64 29.21 4.03
C ARG A 39 20.68 27.68 3.98
N PRO A 40 20.73 26.97 5.13
CA PRO A 40 20.58 25.53 5.14
C PRO A 40 19.25 25.14 4.50
N ALA A 41 19.30 24.31 3.46
CA ALA A 41 18.12 23.68 2.90
C ALA A 41 17.45 22.85 3.99
N THR A 42 16.18 23.17 4.27
CA THR A 42 15.31 22.35 5.11
C THR A 42 15.18 20.97 4.45
N PRO A 43 15.27 19.86 5.20
CA PRO A 43 15.08 18.53 4.63
C PRO A 43 13.68 18.44 3.99
N PRO A 44 13.53 17.72 2.85
CA PRO A 44 12.22 17.55 2.25
C PRO A 44 11.34 16.82 3.26
N ARG A 45 10.24 17.49 3.63
CA ARG A 45 9.20 16.92 4.47
C ARG A 45 8.61 15.71 3.75
N VAL A 46 9.09 14.53 4.12
CA VAL A 46 8.43 13.26 3.83
C VAL A 46 7.04 13.36 4.45
N GLY A 47 6.00 13.37 3.63
CA GLY A 47 4.63 13.39 4.13
C GLY A 47 3.63 14.04 3.19
N ALA A 48 3.33 13.37 2.08
CA ALA A 48 1.93 13.22 1.73
C ALA A 48 1.57 11.77 2.06
N PRO A 49 0.70 11.51 3.06
CA PRO A 49 0.12 10.18 3.17
C PRO A 49 -0.63 9.93 1.85
N SER A 50 -0.33 8.80 1.20
CA SER A 50 -1.18 8.29 0.12
C SER A 50 -2.63 8.40 0.56
N PRO A 51 -3.57 8.84 -0.29
CA PRO A 51 -4.98 8.82 0.08
C PRO A 51 -5.30 7.38 0.44
N SER A 52 -5.53 7.15 1.73
CA SER A 52 -6.11 5.91 2.22
C SER A 52 -7.40 5.78 1.42
N VAL A 53 -7.43 4.84 0.49
CA VAL A 53 -8.64 4.48 -0.25
C VAL A 53 -9.60 4.02 0.82
N ARG A 54 -10.43 4.96 1.27
CA ARG A 54 -11.47 4.69 2.25
C ARG A 54 -12.26 3.52 1.68
N PRO A 55 -12.44 2.41 2.41
CA PRO A 55 -13.30 1.34 1.97
C PRO A 55 -14.62 1.99 1.58
N GLY A 56 -15.04 1.80 0.33
CA GLY A 56 -16.28 2.37 -0.19
C GLY A 56 -17.42 2.09 0.79
N ALA A 57 -18.36 3.05 0.88
CA ALA A 57 -19.54 2.91 1.73
C ALA A 57 -20.13 1.50 1.60
N PRO A 58 -20.61 0.90 2.70
CA PRO A 58 -21.10 -0.46 2.69
C PRO A 58 -22.21 -0.59 1.65
N THR A 59 -21.89 -1.23 0.53
CA THR A 59 -22.88 -1.55 -0.49
C THR A 59 -23.88 -2.50 0.13
N GLU A 60 -25.16 -2.19 0.01
CA GLU A 60 -26.22 -3.07 0.49
C GLU A 60 -26.13 -4.41 -0.25
N LEU A 61 -25.99 -5.51 0.51
CA LEU A 61 -25.81 -6.84 -0.06
C LEU A 61 -27.14 -7.59 -0.03
N THR A 62 -27.63 -7.99 -1.19
CA THR A 62 -28.76 -8.91 -1.29
C THR A 62 -28.30 -10.34 -0.99
N LYS A 63 -29.02 -11.04 -0.11
CA LYS A 63 -28.76 -12.46 0.19
C LYS A 63 -29.27 -13.32 -0.97
N VAL A 64 -28.38 -14.14 -1.53
CA VAL A 64 -28.69 -15.06 -2.64
C VAL A 64 -28.20 -16.47 -2.26
N SER A 65 -29.00 -17.48 -2.59
CA SER A 65 -28.61 -18.89 -2.49
C SER A 65 -28.20 -19.40 -3.87
N ILE A 66 -26.99 -19.95 -3.98
CA ILE A 66 -26.43 -20.52 -5.21
C ILE A 66 -25.97 -21.95 -4.96
N TYR A 67 -26.06 -22.79 -5.98
CA TYR A 67 -25.50 -24.14 -5.95
C TYR A 67 -24.10 -24.13 -6.52
N LEU A 68 -23.16 -24.70 -5.78
CA LEU A 68 -21.77 -24.91 -6.18
C LEU A 68 -21.49 -26.41 -6.12
N ASP A 69 -20.58 -26.88 -6.97
CA ASP A 69 -20.03 -28.22 -6.84
C ASP A 69 -19.08 -28.30 -5.64
N GLU A 70 -18.82 -29.54 -5.19
CA GLU A 70 -17.98 -29.81 -4.02
C GLU A 70 -16.54 -29.30 -4.20
N THR A 71 -16.03 -29.38 -5.44
CA THR A 71 -14.70 -28.89 -5.81
C THR A 71 -14.60 -27.38 -5.67
N THR A 72 -15.60 -26.61 -6.12
CA THR A 72 -15.62 -25.15 -5.93
C THR A 72 -15.79 -24.79 -4.46
N ASP A 73 -16.62 -25.49 -3.69
CA ASP A 73 -16.76 -25.21 -2.25
C ASP A 73 -15.44 -25.44 -1.49
N THR A 74 -14.75 -26.54 -1.81
CA THR A 74 -13.42 -26.86 -1.24
C THR A 74 -12.39 -25.79 -1.60
N PHE A 75 -12.43 -25.27 -2.83
CA PHE A 75 -11.57 -24.18 -3.26
C PHE A 75 -11.82 -22.90 -2.45
N LEU A 76 -13.08 -22.54 -2.20
CA LEU A 76 -13.44 -21.37 -1.39
C LEU A 76 -12.93 -21.51 0.06
N GLU A 77 -13.03 -22.70 0.67
CA GLU A 77 -12.48 -22.95 2.01
C GLU A 77 -10.95 -22.91 2.05
N THR A 78 -10.30 -23.40 0.98
CA THR A 78 -8.83 -23.33 0.86
C THR A 78 -8.36 -21.87 0.84
N ILE A 79 -9.01 -21.01 0.04
CA ILE A 79 -8.72 -19.57 0.01
C ILE A 79 -8.93 -18.94 1.39
N ARG A 80 -10.07 -19.23 2.02
CA ARG A 80 -10.39 -18.70 3.35
C ARG A 80 -9.32 -19.07 4.37
N THR A 81 -8.84 -20.31 4.31
CA THR A 81 -7.76 -20.80 5.17
C THR A 81 -6.45 -20.07 4.88
N ALA A 82 -6.05 -19.95 3.61
CA ALA A 82 -4.85 -19.24 3.20
C ALA A 82 -4.86 -17.75 3.62
N ALA A 83 -6.01 -17.08 3.47
CA ALA A 83 -6.17 -15.66 3.81
C ALA A 83 -5.94 -15.37 5.31
N ARG A 84 -6.18 -16.35 6.20
CA ARG A 84 -5.92 -16.21 7.65
C ARG A 84 -4.44 -16.06 7.96
N PHE A 85 -3.57 -16.65 7.13
CA PHE A 85 -2.12 -16.62 7.27
C PHE A 85 -1.46 -15.50 6.46
N ALA A 86 -2.20 -14.86 5.55
CA ALA A 86 -1.71 -13.74 4.76
C ALA A 86 -1.48 -12.48 5.61
N LYS A 87 -0.52 -11.65 5.18
CA LYS A 87 -0.20 -10.35 5.78
C LYS A 87 -0.21 -9.28 4.68
N PRO A 88 -1.08 -8.25 4.75
CA PRO A 88 -2.10 -8.00 5.78
C PRO A 88 -3.21 -9.07 5.80
N ARG A 89 -3.82 -9.28 6.97
CA ARG A 89 -4.91 -10.25 7.13
C ARG A 89 -6.15 -9.74 6.39
N VAL A 90 -6.76 -10.59 5.57
CA VAL A 90 -7.98 -10.27 4.81
C VAL A 90 -9.10 -11.19 5.28
N ASP A 91 -10.27 -10.63 5.59
CA ASP A 91 -11.46 -11.42 5.89
C ASP A 91 -12.09 -11.97 4.60
N ALA A 92 -11.49 -13.05 4.10
CA ALA A 92 -11.90 -13.72 2.86
C ALA A 92 -13.03 -14.73 3.13
N THR A 93 -14.20 -14.23 3.53
CA THR A 93 -15.42 -15.06 3.59
C THR A 93 -15.80 -15.60 2.21
N ARG A 94 -16.54 -16.72 2.15
CA ARG A 94 -16.99 -17.31 0.87
C ARG A 94 -17.68 -16.28 -0.03
N SER A 95 -18.57 -15.46 0.54
CA SER A 95 -19.27 -14.40 -0.19
C SER A 95 -18.35 -13.25 -0.64
N ALA A 96 -17.27 -12.95 0.09
CA ALA A 96 -16.28 -11.97 -0.37
C ALA A 96 -15.52 -12.48 -1.60
N VAL A 97 -15.12 -13.74 -1.60
CA VAL A 97 -14.43 -14.37 -2.74
C VAL A 97 -15.34 -14.45 -3.96
N VAL A 98 -16.60 -14.87 -3.78
CA VAL A 98 -17.59 -14.92 -4.88
C VAL A 98 -17.83 -13.53 -5.47
N ARG A 99 -18.01 -12.50 -4.63
CA ARG A 99 -18.15 -11.11 -5.13
C ARG A 99 -16.93 -10.64 -5.91
N LEU A 100 -15.72 -10.94 -5.42
CA LEU A 100 -14.49 -10.60 -6.14
C LEU A 100 -14.43 -11.28 -7.52
N ALA A 101 -14.79 -12.55 -7.59
CA ALA A 101 -14.83 -13.29 -8.84
C ALA A 101 -15.86 -12.70 -9.83
N LEU A 102 -17.07 -12.38 -9.35
CA LEU A 102 -18.10 -11.76 -10.18
C LEU A 102 -17.71 -10.35 -10.65
N ASN A 103 -17.06 -9.55 -9.81
CA ASN A 103 -16.55 -8.24 -10.20
C ASN A 103 -15.47 -8.34 -11.28
N ARG A 104 -14.57 -9.33 -11.17
CA ARG A 104 -13.56 -9.58 -12.21
C ARG A 104 -14.21 -10.07 -13.49
N LEU A 105 -15.20 -10.97 -13.40
CA LEU A 105 -15.94 -11.46 -14.55
C LEU A 105 -16.61 -10.31 -15.31
N ALA A 106 -17.26 -9.39 -14.58
CA ALA A 106 -17.90 -8.22 -15.15
C ALA A 106 -16.91 -7.23 -15.80
N GLN A 107 -15.67 -7.20 -15.35
CA GLN A 107 -14.61 -6.38 -15.97
C GLN A 107 -14.04 -7.04 -17.24
N GLN A 108 -14.12 -8.36 -17.35
CA GLN A 108 -13.49 -9.13 -18.42
C GLN A 108 -14.44 -9.43 -19.59
N LEU A 109 -15.72 -9.62 -19.31
CA LEU A 109 -16.71 -10.08 -20.30
C LEU A 109 -17.90 -9.14 -20.39
N HIS A 110 -18.30 -8.85 -21.63
CA HIS A 110 -19.54 -8.15 -21.88
C HIS A 110 -20.73 -9.11 -21.61
N PRO A 111 -21.88 -8.64 -21.11
CA PRO A 111 -23.03 -9.50 -20.83
C PRO A 111 -23.49 -10.36 -22.01
N SER A 112 -23.34 -9.86 -23.24
CA SER A 112 -23.67 -10.61 -24.46
C SER A 112 -22.83 -11.87 -24.60
N ASP A 113 -21.55 -11.80 -24.26
CA ASP A 113 -20.60 -12.91 -24.43
C ASP A 113 -20.86 -13.99 -23.39
N LEU A 114 -21.23 -13.59 -22.16
CA LEU A 114 -21.69 -14.52 -21.12
C LEU A 114 -22.95 -15.27 -21.56
N VAL A 115 -23.93 -14.57 -22.13
CA VAL A 115 -25.16 -15.21 -22.63
C VAL A 115 -24.83 -16.19 -23.76
N ALA A 116 -23.98 -15.81 -24.71
CA ALA A 116 -23.56 -16.68 -25.80
C ALA A 116 -22.80 -17.92 -25.29
N GLU A 117 -21.96 -17.79 -24.27
CA GLU A 117 -21.26 -18.92 -23.66
C GLU A 117 -22.21 -19.85 -22.89
N LEU A 118 -23.12 -19.28 -22.11
CA LEU A 118 -24.15 -20.06 -21.42
C LEU A 118 -25.04 -20.82 -22.40
N GLN A 119 -25.40 -20.20 -23.53
CA GLN A 119 -26.14 -20.88 -24.61
C GLN A 119 -25.32 -22.02 -25.22
N ARG A 120 -24.02 -21.84 -25.47
CA ARG A 120 -23.14 -22.92 -25.96
C ARG A 120 -23.07 -24.08 -24.97
N LYS A 121 -22.91 -23.82 -23.67
CA LYS A 121 -22.88 -24.85 -22.61
C LYS A 121 -24.24 -25.54 -22.42
N ALA A 122 -25.34 -24.80 -22.58
CA ALA A 122 -26.69 -25.36 -22.53
C ALA A 122 -26.98 -26.24 -23.76
N ALA A 123 -26.49 -25.87 -24.95
CA ALA A 123 -26.62 -26.70 -26.14
C ALA A 123 -25.91 -28.07 -25.99
N THR A 124 -24.86 -28.14 -25.18
CA THR A 124 -24.22 -29.41 -24.79
C THR A 124 -24.94 -30.14 -23.65
N HIS A 125 -25.74 -29.44 -22.85
CA HIS A 125 -26.57 -29.98 -21.78
C HIS A 125 -28.07 -29.91 -22.15
N THR A 126 -28.49 -30.78 -23.07
CA THR A 126 -29.92 -30.97 -23.38
C THR A 126 -30.63 -31.68 -22.22
N GLY A 127 -30.92 -30.93 -21.16
CA GLY A 127 -31.94 -31.25 -20.15
C GLY A 127 -33.19 -30.40 -20.39
N PRO A 128 -34.40 -30.84 -19.95
CA PRO A 128 -35.65 -30.21 -20.33
C PRO A 128 -35.65 -28.73 -19.93
N GLY A 129 -35.62 -27.85 -20.93
CA GLY A 129 -35.61 -26.40 -20.73
C GLY A 129 -36.82 -25.97 -19.91
N ARG A 130 -36.58 -25.16 -18.88
CA ARG A 130 -37.62 -24.53 -18.07
C ARG A 130 -38.52 -23.72 -19.00
N LYS A 131 -39.75 -24.19 -19.24
CA LYS A 131 -40.74 -23.45 -20.02
C LYS A 131 -40.95 -22.11 -19.34
N ARG A 132 -40.72 -21.03 -20.09
CA ARG A 132 -41.13 -19.69 -19.67
C ARG A 132 -42.65 -19.64 -19.81
N ALA A 133 -43.34 -19.62 -18.68
CA ALA A 133 -44.74 -19.22 -18.60
C ALA A 133 -44.83 -17.69 -18.63
#